data_AF-A0A809R0K6-F1
#
_entry.id   AF-A0A809R0K6-F1
#
_cell.length_a   1.000
_cell.length_b   1.000
_cell.length_c   1.000
_cell.angle_alpha   90.00
_cell.angle_beta   90.00
_cell.angle_gamma   90.00
#
_symmetry.space_group_name_H-M   'P 1'
#
loop_
_entity.id
_entity.type
_entity.pdbx_description
1 polymer ?
#
loop_
_entity_poly.entity_id
_entity_poly.type
_entity_poly.pdbx_seq_one_letter_code
_entity_poly.pdbx_strand_id
1 'polypeptide(L)'
;MTPRNDQTMFKPLFNKNILAVIVISSTCFPLPVIFADEGYPVAGLVPNARPKNAPIVRTFAPVAEWRKQALTGISEPYPSSLAFLDSQGSWYSPFDRPGMTGPYDLRGWHAKGGKP
;
A
#
# COMPACT_ATOMS: atom_id res chain seq x y z
N MET A 1 75.56 -4.56 29.92
CA MET A 1 74.70 -3.36 29.85
C MET A 1 73.33 -3.82 29.40
N THR A 2 72.37 -3.94 30.31
CA THR A 2 70.93 -4.18 30.02
C THR A 2 70.24 -2.83 29.80
N PRO A 3 69.22 -2.69 28.91
CA PRO A 3 67.85 -3.25 29.06
C PRO A 3 67.27 -3.84 27.73
N ARG A 4 66.32 -4.80 27.66
CA ARG A 4 64.87 -4.89 28.01
C ARG A 4 63.96 -3.85 27.32
N ASN A 5 63.17 -4.27 26.30
CA ASN A 5 61.70 -4.21 26.22
C ASN A 5 61.21 -4.69 24.84
N ASP A 6 60.52 -5.83 24.74
CA ASP A 6 59.04 -5.94 24.65
C ASP A 6 58.49 -5.70 23.24
N GLN A 7 58.16 -6.79 22.55
CA GLN A 7 56.85 -6.97 21.93
C GLN A 7 56.60 -8.48 21.84
N THR A 8 55.72 -8.98 22.71
CA THR A 8 54.84 -10.09 22.39
C THR A 8 54.09 -9.82 21.07
N MET A 9 53.23 -10.76 20.67
CA MET A 9 51.98 -10.48 19.95
C MET A 9 51.93 -11.10 18.52
N PHE A 10 51.20 -12.21 18.51
CA PHE A 10 50.52 -12.87 17.38
C PHE A 10 51.35 -13.62 16.34
N LYS A 11 51.43 -14.94 16.56
CA LYS A 11 51.25 -15.90 15.47
C LYS A 11 49.78 -15.80 15.01
N PRO A 12 49.46 -15.35 13.78
CA PRO A 12 48.12 -15.53 13.26
C PRO A 12 47.94 -17.01 12.95
N LEU A 13 47.04 -17.65 13.71
CA LEU A 13 46.46 -18.94 13.38
C LEU A 13 45.73 -18.78 12.03
N PHE A 14 46.43 -19.09 10.94
CA PHE A 14 45.88 -19.11 9.59
C PHE A 14 44.80 -20.20 9.50
N ASN A 15 43.57 -19.82 9.82
CA ASN A 15 42.40 -20.67 9.68
C ASN A 15 41.98 -20.68 8.20
N LYS A 16 42.16 -21.82 7.53
CA LYS A 16 41.92 -22.03 6.09
C LYS A 16 40.44 -21.90 5.68
N ASN A 17 39.55 -21.54 6.60
CA ASN A 17 38.10 -21.51 6.40
C ASN A 17 37.55 -20.10 6.09
N ILE A 18 38.40 -19.06 5.99
CA ILE A 18 37.96 -17.68 5.76
C ILE A 18 37.98 -17.29 4.26
N LEU A 19 38.68 -18.04 3.41
CA LEU A 19 38.74 -17.73 1.96
C LEU A 19 37.54 -18.24 1.14
N ALA A 20 36.70 -19.12 1.69
CA ALA A 20 35.56 -19.68 0.95
C ALA A 20 34.28 -18.82 1.00
N VAL A 21 34.23 -17.79 1.85
CA VAL A 21 33.01 -16.98 2.03
C VAL A 21 32.92 -15.81 1.02
N ILE A 22 34.02 -15.42 0.38
CA ILE A 22 34.08 -14.21 -0.46
C ILE A 22 33.64 -14.46 -1.91
N VAL A 23 33.50 -15.71 -2.36
CA VAL A 23 33.19 -16.03 -3.78
C VAL A 23 31.69 -16.28 -4.05
N ILE A 24 30.85 -16.44 -3.03
CA ILE A 24 29.40 -16.70 -3.22
C ILE A 24 28.55 -15.41 -3.09
N SER A 25 29.15 -14.28 -2.71
CA SER A 25 28.43 -13.00 -2.57
C SER A 25 28.34 -12.18 -3.87
N SER A 26 28.92 -12.65 -4.99
CA SER A 26 29.12 -11.83 -6.20
C SER A 26 28.16 -12.09 -7.36
N THR A 27 27.06 -12.82 -7.15
CA THR A 27 26.03 -13.08 -8.19
C THR A 27 24.62 -12.78 -7.72
N CYS A 28 24.40 -11.65 -7.05
CA CYS A 28 23.07 -11.10 -6.86
C CYS A 28 23.13 -9.57 -6.82
N PHE A 29 23.65 -8.97 -7.89
CA PHE A 29 23.28 -7.59 -8.20
C PHE A 29 21.95 -7.67 -8.95
N PRO A 30 20.81 -7.32 -8.33
CA PRO A 30 19.58 -7.16 -9.08
C PRO A 30 19.83 -6.03 -10.09
N LEU A 31 19.66 -6.33 -11.37
CA LEU A 31 19.57 -5.29 -12.39
C LEU A 31 18.50 -4.29 -11.93
N PRO A 32 18.74 -2.97 -12.02
CA PRO A 32 17.68 -2.01 -11.84
C PRO A 32 16.64 -2.30 -12.93
N VAL A 33 15.52 -2.89 -12.55
CA VAL A 33 14.34 -2.97 -13.41
C VAL A 33 13.85 -1.54 -13.55
N ILE A 34 14.20 -0.90 -14.67
CA ILE A 34 13.60 0.36 -15.06
C ILE A 34 12.18 0.03 -15.49
N PHE A 35 11.22 0.18 -14.58
CA PHE A 35 9.84 0.31 -14.97
C PHE A 35 9.73 1.64 -15.72
N ALA A 36 9.66 1.56 -17.05
CA ALA A 36 9.18 2.69 -17.82
C ALA A 36 7.73 2.93 -17.38
N ASP A 37 7.52 3.95 -16.55
CA ASP A 37 6.23 4.61 -16.46
C ASP A 37 6.08 5.34 -17.80
N GLU A 38 5.72 4.58 -18.85
CA GLU A 38 5.09 5.17 -20.03
C GLU A 38 3.81 5.79 -19.49
N GLY A 39 3.93 7.03 -18.98
CA GLY A 39 2.89 7.69 -18.23
C GLY A 39 1.61 7.58 -19.02
N TYR A 40 0.74 6.64 -18.61
CA TYR A 40 -0.49 6.39 -19.33
C TYR A 40 -1.30 7.65 -19.10
N PRO A 41 -1.54 8.50 -20.12
CA PRO A 41 -2.50 9.56 -19.92
C PRO A 41 -3.80 8.84 -19.57
N VAL A 42 -4.26 9.03 -18.33
CA VAL A 42 -5.45 8.35 -17.78
C VAL A 42 -6.69 8.59 -18.67
N ALA A 43 -6.60 9.56 -19.58
CA ALA A 43 -7.61 9.90 -20.59
C ALA A 43 -7.19 9.72 -22.07
N GLY A 44 -5.98 9.24 -22.40
CA GLY A 44 -5.50 9.21 -23.79
C GLY A 44 -5.19 10.60 -24.36
N LEU A 45 -4.73 10.66 -25.62
CA LEU A 45 -4.57 11.92 -26.38
C LEU A 45 -5.83 12.31 -27.17
N VAL A 46 -6.80 11.39 -27.25
CA VAL A 46 -8.01 11.51 -28.06
C VAL A 46 -9.22 11.50 -27.12
N PRO A 47 -9.86 12.66 -26.86
CA PRO A 47 -10.88 12.78 -25.80
C PRO A 47 -12.12 11.90 -25.98
N ASN A 48 -12.47 11.54 -27.23
CA ASN A 48 -13.64 10.74 -27.55
C ASN A 48 -13.35 9.22 -27.62
N ALA A 49 -12.12 8.79 -27.32
CA ALA A 49 -11.72 7.40 -27.45
C ALA A 49 -11.04 6.91 -26.18
N ARG A 50 -11.49 5.76 -25.68
CA ARG A 50 -10.79 5.06 -24.60
C ARG A 50 -9.51 4.43 -25.16
N PRO A 51 -8.34 4.58 -24.51
CA PRO A 51 -7.11 3.90 -24.93
C PRO A 51 -7.29 2.38 -24.96
N LYS A 52 -6.73 1.72 -25.98
CA LYS A 52 -6.88 0.27 -26.21
C LYS A 52 -6.40 -0.58 -25.02
N ASN A 53 -5.35 -0.13 -24.34
CA ASN A 53 -4.73 -0.83 -23.21
C ASN A 53 -5.18 -0.28 -21.86
N ALA A 54 -6.23 0.55 -21.81
CA ALA A 54 -6.73 1.08 -20.55
C ALA A 54 -7.24 -0.07 -19.66
N PRO A 55 -6.84 -0.12 -18.37
CA PRO A 55 -7.36 -1.12 -17.44
C PRO A 55 -8.90 -1.11 -17.38
N ILE A 56 -9.50 -2.28 -17.24
CA ILE A 56 -10.95 -2.48 -17.14
C ILE A 56 -11.25 -3.27 -15.87
N VAL A 57 -12.12 -2.72 -15.02
CA VAL A 57 -12.66 -3.44 -13.87
C VAL A 57 -13.73 -4.41 -14.38
N ARG A 58 -13.47 -5.71 -14.33
CA ARG A 58 -14.42 -6.75 -14.79
C ARG A 58 -15.43 -7.15 -13.73
N THR A 59 -14.99 -7.16 -12.48
CA THR A 59 -15.79 -7.58 -11.33
C THR A 59 -15.46 -6.70 -10.15
N PHE A 60 -16.48 -6.32 -9.38
CA PHE A 60 -16.32 -5.63 -8.12
C PHE A 60 -16.86 -6.53 -7.01
N ALA A 61 -15.97 -6.97 -6.12
CA ALA A 61 -16.33 -7.71 -4.92
C ALA A 61 -16.23 -6.75 -3.72
N PRO A 62 -17.35 -6.23 -3.19
CA PRO A 62 -17.31 -5.37 -2.02
C PRO A 62 -16.78 -6.16 -0.82
N VAL A 63 -15.62 -5.76 -0.30
CA VAL A 63 -15.07 -6.35 0.93
C VAL A 63 -15.86 -5.88 2.15
N ALA A 64 -15.82 -6.64 3.25
CA ALA A 64 -16.57 -6.32 4.47
C ALA A 64 -16.29 -4.90 5.00
N GLU A 65 -15.05 -4.44 4.90
CA GLU A 65 -14.64 -3.08 5.30
C GLU A 65 -15.31 -1.99 4.47
N TRP A 66 -15.50 -2.22 3.17
CA TRP A 66 -16.23 -1.28 2.31
C TRP A 66 -17.69 -1.17 2.76
N ARG A 67 -18.34 -2.30 3.11
CA ARG A 67 -19.72 -2.29 3.58
C ARG A 67 -19.85 -1.58 4.93
N LYS A 68 -18.93 -1.84 5.86
CA LYS A 68 -18.88 -1.12 7.15
C LYS A 68 -18.75 0.38 6.93
N GLN A 69 -17.87 0.79 6.03
CA GLN A 69 -17.70 2.19 5.66
C GLN A 69 -19.00 2.78 5.06
N ALA A 70 -19.64 2.11 4.10
CA ALA A 70 -20.90 2.56 3.51
C ALA A 70 -22.02 2.73 4.56
N LEU A 71 -22.01 1.89 5.60
CA LEU A 71 -23.00 1.90 6.68
C LEU A 71 -22.65 2.83 7.85
N THR A 72 -21.56 3.58 7.80
CA THR A 72 -21.15 4.55 8.84
C THR A 72 -22.31 5.44 9.32
N GLY A 73 -22.61 5.46 10.61
CA GLY A 73 -23.68 6.31 11.15
C GLY A 73 -25.11 5.84 10.87
N ILE A 74 -25.30 4.61 10.36
CA ILE A 74 -26.62 3.96 10.32
C ILE A 74 -26.68 2.88 11.39
N SER A 75 -27.68 2.96 12.26
CA SER A 75 -27.96 1.96 13.28
C SER A 75 -28.78 0.80 12.72
N GLU A 76 -28.58 -0.40 13.26
CA GLU A 76 -29.45 -1.55 12.98
C GLU A 76 -30.86 -1.36 13.58
N PRO A 77 -31.90 -1.97 12.98
CA PRO A 77 -31.86 -2.80 11.78
C PRO A 77 -31.69 -1.97 10.49
N TYR A 78 -30.86 -2.46 9.58
CA TYR A 78 -30.64 -1.75 8.32
C TYR A 78 -31.90 -1.74 7.45
N PRO A 79 -32.34 -0.57 6.95
CA PRO A 79 -33.52 -0.49 6.11
C PRO A 79 -33.30 -1.20 4.77
N SER A 80 -34.34 -1.85 4.25
CA SER A 80 -34.29 -2.58 2.97
C SER A 80 -33.96 -1.70 1.77
N SER A 81 -34.21 -0.39 1.88
CA SER A 81 -33.81 0.59 0.87
C SER A 81 -32.29 0.62 0.63
N LEU A 82 -31.45 0.12 1.54
CA LEU A 82 -29.99 0.05 1.36
C LEU A 82 -29.51 -1.16 0.56
N ALA A 83 -30.40 -2.05 0.12
CA ALA A 83 -30.04 -3.20 -0.70
C ALA A 83 -29.37 -2.80 -2.05
N PHE A 84 -29.54 -1.54 -2.49
CA PHE A 84 -28.83 -1.05 -3.68
C PHE A 84 -27.31 -1.12 -3.54
N LEU A 85 -26.77 -1.07 -2.30
CA LEU A 85 -25.33 -1.20 -2.03
C LEU A 85 -24.75 -2.52 -2.56
N ASP A 86 -25.57 -3.57 -2.66
CA ASP A 86 -25.15 -4.87 -3.20
C ASP A 86 -25.08 -4.86 -4.74
N SER A 87 -25.82 -3.96 -5.40
CA SER A 87 -25.91 -3.84 -6.86
C SER A 87 -25.08 -2.71 -7.45
N GLN A 88 -24.69 -1.70 -6.65
CA GLN A 88 -24.04 -0.49 -7.17
C GLN A 88 -22.64 -0.74 -7.74
N GLY A 89 -22.01 -1.89 -7.48
CA GLY A 89 -20.66 -2.17 -7.95
C GLY A 89 -19.63 -1.13 -7.48
N SER A 90 -18.64 -0.86 -8.33
CA SER A 90 -17.58 0.13 -8.06
C SER A 90 -17.95 1.56 -8.46
N TRP A 91 -19.24 1.86 -8.70
CA TRP A 91 -19.67 3.19 -9.10
C TRP A 91 -19.49 4.19 -7.96
N TYR A 92 -19.16 5.44 -8.31
CA TYR A 92 -19.07 6.51 -7.32
C TYR A 92 -20.46 6.83 -6.76
N SER A 93 -20.58 6.83 -5.44
CA SER A 93 -21.80 7.19 -4.72
C SER A 93 -21.47 8.23 -3.64
N PRO A 94 -22.11 9.40 -3.62
CA PRO A 94 -21.88 10.38 -2.54
C PRO A 94 -22.40 9.89 -1.18
N PHE A 95 -23.24 8.85 -1.14
CA PHE A 95 -23.82 8.31 0.10
C PHE A 95 -22.82 7.56 0.99
N ASP A 96 -21.81 6.93 0.38
CA ASP A 96 -20.79 6.14 1.07
C ASP A 96 -19.49 6.92 1.35
N ARG A 97 -19.53 8.24 1.16
CA ARG A 97 -18.38 9.15 1.34
C ARG A 97 -18.61 10.15 2.46
N PRO A 98 -17.53 10.58 3.16
CA PRO A 98 -17.58 11.73 4.05
C PRO A 98 -18.03 12.98 3.29
N GLY A 99 -19.07 13.64 3.79
CA GLY A 99 -19.56 14.91 3.29
C GLY A 99 -18.94 16.10 4.02
N MET A 100 -19.73 17.18 4.14
CA MET A 100 -19.39 18.37 4.92
C MET A 100 -19.25 18.06 6.42
N THR A 101 -18.49 18.89 7.12
CA THR A 101 -18.26 18.78 8.57
C THR A 101 -19.30 19.57 9.39
N GLY A 102 -19.26 19.43 10.71
CA GLY A 102 -20.05 20.23 11.64
C GLY A 102 -21.54 19.87 11.60
N PRO A 103 -22.47 20.85 11.56
CA PRO A 103 -23.91 20.57 11.62
C PRO A 103 -24.44 19.78 10.42
N TYR A 104 -23.65 19.65 9.35
CA TYR A 104 -23.99 18.90 8.15
C TYR A 104 -23.39 17.49 8.12
N ASP A 105 -22.63 17.09 9.15
CA ASP A 105 -22.11 15.73 9.29
C ASP A 105 -23.18 14.79 9.89
N LEU A 106 -24.25 14.57 9.13
CA LEU A 106 -25.43 13.82 9.58
C LEU A 106 -25.12 12.36 9.94
N ARG A 107 -24.00 11.82 9.46
CA ARG A 107 -23.59 10.42 9.69
C ARG A 107 -22.36 10.30 10.59
N GLY A 108 -21.86 11.42 11.14
CA GLY A 108 -20.74 11.43 12.08
C GLY A 108 -19.41 10.98 11.48
N TRP A 109 -19.20 11.17 10.18
CA TRP A 109 -17.96 10.80 9.48
C TRP A 109 -16.71 11.46 10.05
N HIS A 110 -16.86 12.65 10.62
CA HIS A 110 -15.76 13.49 11.12
C HIS A 110 -15.72 13.56 12.65
N ALA A 111 -16.57 12.80 13.34
CA ALA A 111 -16.63 12.80 14.80
C ALA A 111 -15.37 12.12 15.38
N LYS A 112 -14.36 12.93 15.78
CA LYS A 112 -13.25 12.45 16.61
C LYS A 112 -13.70 12.39 18.07
N GLY A 113 -14.02 11.19 18.58
CA GLY A 113 -14.20 10.95 20.01
C GLY A 113 -15.21 11.86 20.69
N GLY A 114 -16.45 11.89 20.17
CA GLY A 114 -17.50 12.77 20.67
C GLY A 114 -17.70 12.66 22.18
N LYS A 115 -17.79 13.82 22.85
CA LYS A 115 -18.59 13.96 24.07
C LYS A 115 -19.99 14.43 23.68
N PRO A 116 -21.01 14.05 24.47
CA PRO A 116 -22.42 14.23 24.14
C PRO A 116 -22.82 15.70 24.00
#